data_AF-A0A3N1H6U6-F1
#
_entry.id   AF-A0A3N1H6U6-F1
#
_cell.length_a   1.000
_cell.length_b   1.000
_cell.length_c   1.000
_cell.angle_alpha   90.00
_cell.angle_beta   90.00
_cell.angle_gamma   90.00
#
_symmetry.space_group_name_H-M   'P 1'
#
loop_
_entity.id
_entity.type
_entity.pdbx_description
1 polymer ?
#
loop_
_entity_poly.entity_id
_entity_poly.type
_entity_poly.pdbx_seq_one_letter_code
_entity_poly.pdbx_strand_id
1 'polypeptide(L)'
;MSTSDLSAFELYALHWDERDQAVTASFEGPLDEAARRTWEAPPEHDWIRFHLRFAAVHDVEVRGWSHQLPTRVEQVPVGDRVTVTVTGEGTDVRFTSAPAARVGGRTSKAGSF
;
A
#
# COMPACT_ATOMS: atom_id res chain seq x y z
N MET A 1 9.58 -9.10 -4.89
CA MET A 1 9.20 -8.94 -3.47
C MET A 1 7.71 -9.22 -3.39
N SER A 2 7.30 -10.15 -2.54
CA SER A 2 5.87 -10.45 -2.35
C SER A 2 5.21 -9.23 -1.72
N THR A 3 4.31 -8.54 -2.41
CA THR A 3 3.52 -7.41 -1.84
C THR A 3 2.46 -7.89 -0.86
N SER A 4 2.50 -9.16 -0.47
CA SER A 4 1.44 -9.88 0.22
C SER A 4 1.32 -9.51 1.70
N ASP A 5 2.43 -9.14 2.34
CA ASP A 5 2.40 -8.74 3.76
C ASP A 5 2.71 -7.25 3.89
N LEU A 6 1.63 -6.49 4.12
CA LEU A 6 1.65 -5.06 4.37
C LEU A 6 1.31 -4.73 5.83
N SER A 7 1.19 -5.75 6.69
CA SER A 7 0.71 -5.59 8.07
C SER A 7 1.63 -4.74 8.95
N ALA A 8 2.91 -4.64 8.59
CA ALA A 8 3.90 -3.81 9.28
C ALA A 8 3.85 -2.32 8.88
N PHE A 9 3.05 -1.96 7.87
CA PHE A 9 3.01 -0.60 7.33
C PHE A 9 1.61 -0.01 7.41
N GLU A 10 1.56 1.28 7.72
CA GLU A 10 0.35 2.07 7.76
C GLU A 10 0.01 2.56 6.35
N LEU A 11 -1.24 2.35 5.91
CA LEU A 11 -1.78 3.00 4.72
C LEU A 11 -2.23 4.42 5.08
N TYR A 12 -1.51 5.44 4.60
CA TYR A 12 -1.85 6.85 4.87
C TYR A 12 -2.55 7.54 3.69
N ALA A 13 -2.52 6.96 2.49
CA ALA A 13 -3.24 7.49 1.34
C ALA A 13 -3.65 6.42 0.33
N LEU A 14 -4.85 6.56 -0.20
CA LEU A 14 -5.36 5.80 -1.34
C LEU A 14 -5.80 6.79 -2.42
N HIS A 15 -5.14 6.76 -3.57
CA HIS A 15 -5.41 7.67 -4.68
C HIS A 15 -5.92 6.91 -5.90
N TRP A 16 -7.12 7.26 -6.36
CA TRP A 16 -7.69 6.73 -7.59
C TRP A 16 -7.44 7.70 -8.75
N ASP A 17 -6.73 7.24 -9.78
CA ASP A 17 -6.70 7.87 -11.09
C ASP A 17 -7.67 7.15 -12.05
N GLU A 18 -8.82 7.77 -12.31
CA GLU A 18 -9.85 7.22 -13.20
C GLU A 18 -9.39 7.13 -14.65
N ARG A 19 -8.48 8.01 -15.09
CA ARG A 19 -8.02 8.08 -16.50
C ARG A 19 -7.21 6.85 -16.88
N ASP A 20 -6.38 6.39 -15.94
CA ASP A 20 -5.52 5.23 -16.11
C ASP A 20 -6.13 3.94 -15.55
N GLN A 21 -7.34 4.02 -14.98
CA GLN A 21 -7.97 2.94 -14.22
C GLN A 21 -6.99 2.35 -13.21
N ALA A 22 -6.44 3.20 -12.35
CA ALA A 22 -5.39 2.81 -11.43
C ALA A 22 -5.63 3.34 -10.02
N VAL A 23 -5.23 2.53 -9.04
CA VAL A 23 -5.23 2.90 -7.63
C VAL A 23 -3.79 2.90 -7.15
N THR A 24 -3.37 3.95 -6.47
CA THR A 24 -2.06 4.04 -5.82
C THR A 24 -2.27 4.07 -4.31
N ALA A 25 -1.77 3.05 -3.64
CA ALA A 25 -1.74 2.94 -2.19
C ALA A 25 -0.37 3.38 -1.67
N SER A 26 -0.36 4.31 -0.72
CA SER A 26 0.85 4.86 -0.14
C SER A 26 0.99 4.43 1.31
N PHE A 27 2.13 3.84 1.61
CA PHE A 27 2.40 3.22 2.90
C PHE A 27 3.58 3.87 3.58
N GLU A 28 3.55 3.88 4.91
CA GLU A 28 4.71 4.22 5.71
C GLU A 28 4.85 3.35 6.95
N GLY A 29 6.05 3.31 7.52
CA GLY A 29 6.28 2.57 8.74
C GLY A 29 7.76 2.39 9.06
N PRO A 30 8.05 1.70 10.18
CA PRO A 30 9.41 1.44 10.62
C PRO A 30 10.12 0.48 9.66
N LEU A 31 11.45 0.65 9.55
CA LEU A 31 12.34 -0.28 8.88
C LEU A 31 12.99 -1.22 9.89
N ASP A 32 12.42 -2.41 10.04
CA ASP A 32 13.11 -3.52 10.69
C ASP A 32 14.35 -3.98 9.87
N GLU A 33 15.12 -4.92 10.41
CA GLU A 33 16.36 -5.36 9.77
C GLU A 33 16.13 -6.05 8.40
N ALA A 34 15.02 -6.76 8.25
CA ALA A 34 14.66 -7.46 7.01
C ALA A 34 14.20 -6.47 5.93
N ALA A 35 13.36 -5.50 6.32
CA ALA A 35 12.91 -4.41 5.47
C ALA A 35 14.10 -3.54 5.06
N ARG A 36 15.01 -3.20 5.97
CA ARG A 36 16.22 -2.41 5.67
C ARG A 36 17.06 -3.04 4.57
N ARG A 37 17.27 -4.36 4.63
CA ARG A 37 17.94 -5.12 3.57
C ARG A 37 17.16 -5.08 2.26
N THR A 38 15.85 -5.23 2.33
CA THR A 38 14.95 -5.23 1.15
C THR A 38 14.91 -3.87 0.44
N TRP A 39 15.07 -2.80 1.21
CA TRP A 39 15.00 -1.42 0.72
C TRP A 39 16.35 -0.75 0.55
N GLU A 40 17.45 -1.51 0.71
CA GLU A 40 18.84 -1.03 0.62
C GLU A 40 19.06 0.26 1.41
N ALA A 41 18.41 0.37 2.57
CA ALA A 41 18.40 1.60 3.33
C ALA A 41 19.74 1.78 4.07
N PRO A 42 20.25 3.02 4.17
CA PRO A 42 21.39 3.34 5.03
C PRO A 42 21.18 2.85 6.46
N PRO A 43 22.24 2.45 7.19
CA PRO A 43 22.15 1.98 8.58
C PRO A 43 21.46 2.98 9.51
N GLU A 44 21.53 4.26 9.21
CA GLU A 44 20.94 5.33 9.98
C GLU A 44 19.47 5.62 9.64
N HIS A 45 18.91 5.02 8.59
CA HIS A 45 17.48 5.14 8.25
C HIS A 45 16.66 4.08 8.98
N ASP A 46 15.58 4.50 9.63
CA ASP A 46 14.70 3.66 10.44
C ASP A 46 13.22 3.78 10.03
N TRP A 47 12.93 4.57 8.97
CA TRP A 47 11.59 4.77 8.43
C TRP A 47 11.57 4.60 6.91
N ILE A 48 10.41 4.21 6.39
CA ILE A 48 10.17 4.15 4.95
C ILE A 48 8.79 4.71 4.58
N ARG A 49 8.76 5.39 3.42
CA ARG A 49 7.54 5.64 2.65
C ARG A 49 7.65 4.92 1.31
N PHE A 50 6.61 4.23 0.89
CA PHE A 50 6.57 3.60 -0.43
C PHE A 50 5.19 3.58 -1.05
N HIS A 51 5.14 3.33 -2.36
CA HIS A 51 3.92 3.39 -3.14
C HIS A 51 3.75 2.12 -3.97
N LEU A 52 2.55 1.54 -3.88
CA LEU A 52 2.10 0.44 -4.69
C LEU A 52 1.03 0.93 -5.67
N ARG A 53 1.21 0.63 -6.95
CA ARG A 53 0.23 0.89 -8.00
C ARG A 53 -0.46 -0.40 -8.40
N PHE A 54 -1.79 -0.37 -8.34
CA PHE A 54 -2.70 -1.36 -8.87
C PHE A 54 -3.22 -0.83 -10.20
N ALA A 55 -2.89 -1.52 -11.29
CA ALA A 55 -3.31 -1.15 -12.65
C ALA A 55 -4.50 -2.01 -13.12
N ALA A 56 -5.17 -1.57 -14.19
CA ALA A 56 -6.35 -2.24 -14.73
C ALA A 56 -7.40 -2.50 -13.63
N VAL A 57 -7.76 -1.44 -12.92
CA VAL A 57 -8.71 -1.51 -11.80
C VAL A 57 -10.14 -1.63 -12.33
N HIS A 58 -10.88 -2.60 -11.80
CA HIS A 58 -12.30 -2.82 -12.07
C HIS A 58 -13.06 -3.14 -10.78
N ASP A 59 -14.40 -3.20 -10.89
CA ASP A 59 -15.31 -3.61 -9.82
C ASP A 59 -15.06 -2.83 -8.52
N VAL A 60 -14.83 -1.52 -8.66
CA VAL A 60 -14.56 -0.66 -7.51
C VAL A 60 -15.85 -0.46 -6.73
N GLU A 61 -15.79 -0.80 -5.45
CA GLU A 61 -16.85 -0.58 -4.48
C GLU A 61 -16.27 0.22 -3.30
N VAL A 62 -16.85 1.38 -3.03
CA VAL A 62 -16.50 2.23 -1.89
C VAL A 62 -17.73 2.35 -1.01
N ARG A 63 -17.74 1.63 0.13
CA ARG A 63 -18.83 1.71 1.11
C ARG A 63 -18.56 2.75 2.19
N GLY A 64 -17.29 3.00 2.47
CA GLY A 64 -16.85 4.01 3.43
C GLY A 64 -15.39 4.35 3.22
N TRP A 65 -15.03 5.58 3.55
CA TRP A 65 -13.65 6.03 3.62
C TRP A 65 -13.48 6.97 4.81
N SER A 66 -12.56 6.62 5.70
CA SER A 66 -12.16 7.41 6.86
C SER A 66 -10.64 7.57 6.86
N HIS A 67 -10.18 8.69 7.42
CA HIS A 67 -8.75 8.94 7.68
C HIS A 67 -8.28 8.31 9.00
N GLN A 68 -9.18 7.61 9.71
CA GLN A 68 -8.83 6.92 10.94
C GLN A 68 -7.95 5.71 10.67
N LEU A 69 -7.01 5.49 11.58
CA LEU A 69 -5.99 4.46 11.51
C LEU A 69 -6.19 3.47 12.67
N PRO A 70 -5.75 2.20 12.50
CA PRO A 70 -5.07 1.65 11.33
C PRO A 70 -6.04 1.24 10.22
N THR A 71 -5.57 1.34 8.98
CA THR A 71 -6.25 0.74 7.83
C THR A 71 -5.45 -0.47 7.36
N ARG A 72 -6.12 -1.59 7.13
CA ARG A 72 -5.55 -2.86 6.66
C ARG A 72 -5.77 -3.02 5.17
N VAL A 73 -4.76 -3.50 4.47
CA VAL A 73 -4.84 -3.86 3.05
C VAL A 73 -4.63 -5.36 2.90
N GLU A 74 -5.62 -6.03 2.35
CA GLU A 74 -5.56 -7.44 2.00
C GLU A 74 -5.55 -7.61 0.48
N GLN A 75 -4.73 -8.54 -0.01
CA GLN A 75 -4.58 -8.87 -1.41
C GLN A 75 -4.81 -10.36 -1.59
N VAL A 76 -5.90 -10.74 -2.26
CA VAL A 76 -6.26 -12.13 -2.54
C VAL A 76 -6.10 -12.40 -4.03
N PRO A 77 -5.16 -13.28 -4.44
CA PRO A 77 -5.02 -13.68 -5.83
C PRO A 77 -6.30 -14.35 -6.36
N VAL A 78 -6.73 -13.97 -7.55
CA VAL A 78 -7.89 -14.55 -8.26
C VAL A 78 -7.49 -14.69 -9.74
N GLY A 79 -7.05 -15.90 -10.12
CA GLY A 79 -6.50 -16.14 -11.46
C GLY A 79 -5.21 -15.36 -11.68
N ASP A 80 -5.17 -14.54 -12.73
CA ASP A 80 -4.07 -13.61 -13.05
C ASP A 80 -4.23 -12.23 -12.41
N ARG A 81 -5.29 -12.03 -11.62
CA ARG A 81 -5.64 -10.77 -10.95
C ARG A 81 -5.53 -10.88 -9.44
N VAL A 82 -5.74 -9.76 -8.78
CA VAL A 82 -5.81 -9.64 -7.33
C VAL A 82 -7.08 -8.88 -6.95
N THR A 83 -7.87 -9.45 -6.04
CA THR A 83 -8.89 -8.70 -5.30
C THR A 83 -8.20 -7.99 -4.14
N VAL A 84 -8.37 -6.68 -4.06
CA VAL A 84 -7.84 -5.84 -3.00
C VAL A 84 -8.98 -5.38 -2.12
N THR A 85 -8.82 -5.56 -0.82
CA THR A 85 -9.76 -5.06 0.19
C THR A 85 -9.00 -4.16 1.15
N VAL A 86 -9.52 -2.96 1.36
CA VAL A 86 -8.99 -1.96 2.29
C VAL A 86 -10.03 -1.76 3.38
N THR A 87 -9.69 -2.12 4.62
CA THR A 87 -10.62 -2.09 5.76
C THR A 87 -10.06 -1.29 6.93
N GLY A 88 -10.91 -0.57 7.63
CA GLY A 88 -10.58 0.22 8.82
C GLY A 88 -11.85 0.75 9.47
N GLU A 89 -11.73 1.45 10.59
CA GLU A 89 -12.89 2.13 11.19
C GLU A 89 -13.46 3.16 10.20
N GLY A 90 -14.69 2.93 9.72
CA GLY A 90 -15.33 3.79 8.70
C GLY A 90 -14.74 3.64 7.28
N THR A 91 -13.83 2.70 7.05
CA THR A 91 -13.21 2.43 5.75
C THR A 91 -13.56 1.01 5.26
N ASP A 92 -14.16 0.92 4.09
CA ASP A 92 -14.42 -0.33 3.37
C ASP A 92 -14.39 -0.04 1.87
N VAL A 93 -13.26 -0.37 1.25
CA VAL A 93 -13.00 -0.22 -0.18
C VAL A 93 -12.58 -1.55 -0.76
N ARG A 94 -13.16 -1.93 -1.88
CA ARG A 94 -12.83 -3.16 -2.60
C ARG A 94 -12.66 -2.88 -4.08
N PHE A 95 -11.71 -3.56 -4.71
CA PHE A 95 -11.55 -3.54 -6.17
C PHE A 95 -10.78 -4.77 -6.67
N THR A 96 -10.87 -5.03 -7.97
CA THR A 96 -10.06 -6.04 -8.66
C THR A 96 -9.00 -5.36 -9.52
N SER A 97 -7.78 -5.88 -9.58
CA SER A 97 -6.67 -5.27 -10.34
C SER A 97 -5.66 -6.30 -10.83
N ALA A 98 -4.72 -5.88 -11.68
CA ALA A 98 -3.48 -6.62 -11.90
C ALA A 98 -2.63 -6.66 -10.61
N PRO A 99 -1.68 -7.59 -10.46
CA PRO A 99 -0.78 -7.62 -9.31
C PRO A 99 -0.08 -6.27 -9.09
N ALA A 100 0.05 -5.88 -7.81
CA ALA A 100 0.61 -4.60 -7.44
C ALA A 100 2.06 -4.44 -7.92
N ALA A 101 2.38 -3.27 -8.48
CA ALA A 101 3.74 -2.89 -8.81
C ALA A 101 4.24 -1.80 -7.85
N ARG A 102 5.47 -1.94 -7.36
CA ARG A 102 6.15 -0.86 -6.63
C ARG A 102 6.51 0.25 -7.62
N VAL A 103 6.02 1.46 -7.39
CA VAL A 103 6.26 2.62 -8.27
C VAL A 103 7.14 3.70 -7.66
N GLY A 104 7.46 3.59 -6.37
CA GLY A 104 8.39 4.47 -5.70
C GLY A 104 8.58 4.12 -4.23
N GLY A 105 9.62 4.69 -3.64
CA GLY A 105 9.84 4.64 -2.21
C GLY A 105 11.06 5.46 -1.79
N ARG A 106 11.07 5.87 -0.52
CA ARG A 106 12.14 6.63 0.10
C ARG A 106 12.29 6.19 1.54
N THR A 107 13.53 5.98 1.96
CA THR A 107 13.88 5.72 3.35
C THR A 107 14.39 6.99 4.02
N SER A 108 14.19 7.11 5.32
CA SER A 108 14.59 8.29 6.09
C SER A 108 14.88 7.94 7.56
N LYS A 109 15.45 8.91 8.28
CA LYS A 109 15.39 8.95 9.75
C LYS A 109 14.00 9.39 10.20
N ALA A 110 13.46 8.77 11.23
CA ALA A 110 12.21 9.16 11.87
C ALA A 110 12.31 10.62 12.33
N GLY A 111 11.28 11.42 12.05
CA GLY A 111 11.25 12.85 12.38
C GLY A 111 12.07 13.76 11.46
N SER A 112 12.70 13.23 10.41
CA SER A 112 13.36 14.01 9.35
C SER A 112 12.44 14.12 8.14
N PHE A 113 11.33 14.85 8.28
CA PHE A 113 10.36 15.11 7.20
C PHE A 113 10.44 16.55 6.73
#